data_AF-A0A7J7P859-F1
#
_entry.id   AF-A0A7J7P859-F1
#
_cell.length_a   1.000
_cell.length_b   1.000
_cell.length_c   1.000
_cell.angle_alpha   90.00
_cell.angle_beta   90.00
_cell.angle_gamma   90.00
#
_symmetry.space_group_name_H-M   'P 1'
#
loop_
_entity.id
_entity.type
_entity.pdbx_description
1 polymer ?
#
loop_
_entity_poly.entity_id
_entity_poly.type
_entity_poly.pdbx_seq_one_letter_code
_entity_poly.pdbx_strand_id
1 'polypeptide(L)'
;AASARNSANRENYISPAYKETIHPRKSFKMNSSCAEILLFAAHRWIMSKPTLVTKSKDLFDQKMSNKYWIDVHLRWGDYNSHDIERVMIGIDLTYNLYAAFGNWFPGSKPLLAQAMNKIIKPNPALYVMRERIRKGLQLYSSELLKPYLSSQNYGEIFSNQIIWFVDDTNFYRVTIHKTFDGNLTTKPISCAIFIFNPRIGQMFLKIILASVWVGQKCLGQLARWKTAEKVAALVMLDPLEVYLLDFPNLVIKGSVLQLPFQEDCLKIEKFGDLILKATKPQMLLFNLYGDWLKNISSYTTFSRLILIFWALHVNNENAKMLLKPDKTIITEALKVSKHAVHRRQKCGPSVGQSRL
;
A
#
# COMPACT_ATOMS: atom_id res chain seq x y z
N ALA A 1 -16.05 9.77 -4.83
CA ALA A 1 -15.31 9.82 -6.12
C ALA A 1 -16.20 9.52 -7.33
N ALA A 2 -16.97 8.42 -7.35
CA ALA A 2 -17.86 8.08 -8.48
C ALA A 2 -19.01 9.09 -8.72
N SER A 3 -19.62 9.62 -7.65
CA SER A 3 -20.67 10.64 -7.75
C SER A 3 -20.16 11.97 -8.36
N ALA A 4 -18.96 12.42 -7.98
CA ALA A 4 -18.33 13.63 -8.53
C ALA A 4 -17.83 13.46 -9.98
N ARG A 5 -17.45 12.25 -10.39
CA ARG A 5 -17.15 11.92 -11.81
C ARG A 5 -18.41 12.07 -12.67
N ASN A 6 -19.56 11.61 -12.18
CA ASN A 6 -20.80 11.64 -12.93
C ASN A 6 -21.39 13.05 -13.07
N SER A 7 -21.19 13.93 -12.07
CA SER A 7 -21.61 15.33 -12.17
C SER A 7 -20.73 16.14 -13.14
N ALA A 8 -19.40 16.06 -13.00
CA ALA A 8 -18.47 16.80 -13.85
C ALA A 8 -18.51 16.35 -15.33
N ASN A 9 -18.74 15.05 -15.59
CA ASN A 9 -18.88 14.53 -16.95
C ASN A 9 -20.18 14.98 -17.63
N ARG A 10 -21.28 15.09 -16.86
CA ARG A 10 -22.57 15.55 -17.37
C ARG A 10 -22.58 17.07 -17.63
N GLU A 11 -21.95 17.85 -16.76
CA GLU A 11 -21.89 19.32 -16.89
C GLU A 11 -20.99 19.78 -18.05
N ASN A 12 -19.96 19.01 -18.41
CA ASN A 12 -18.99 19.40 -19.44
C ASN A 12 -19.05 18.56 -20.73
N TYR A 13 -20.10 17.74 -20.90
CA TYR A 13 -20.28 16.84 -22.07
C TYR A 13 -19.07 15.93 -22.35
N ILE A 14 -18.45 15.40 -21.29
CA ILE A 14 -17.26 14.54 -21.37
C ILE A 14 -17.71 13.08 -21.44
N SER A 15 -17.33 12.39 -22.52
CA SER A 15 -17.42 10.92 -22.61
C SER A 15 -16.27 10.26 -21.82
N PRO A 16 -16.20 8.92 -21.66
CA PRO A 16 -15.22 8.30 -20.76
C PRO A 16 -13.79 8.78 -20.98
N ALA A 17 -13.13 9.22 -19.91
CA ALA A 17 -11.72 9.62 -19.94
C ALA A 17 -10.82 8.37 -19.96
N TYR A 18 -9.80 8.36 -20.83
CA TYR A 18 -8.84 7.27 -20.94
C TYR A 18 -7.49 7.70 -20.36
N LYS A 19 -6.92 6.86 -19.49
CA LYS A 19 -5.52 6.97 -19.08
C LYS A 19 -4.67 6.22 -20.09
N GLU A 20 -3.70 6.89 -20.68
CA GLU A 20 -2.80 6.30 -21.67
C GLU A 20 -1.81 5.34 -21.03
N THR A 21 -1.30 4.40 -21.83
CA THR A 21 -0.19 3.53 -21.42
C THR A 21 1.11 4.33 -21.53
N ILE A 22 1.64 4.74 -20.40
CA ILE A 22 2.80 5.65 -20.33
C ILE A 22 4.10 4.83 -20.23
N HIS A 23 5.15 5.30 -20.92
CA HIS A 23 6.48 4.72 -20.77
C HIS A 23 6.99 4.89 -19.32
N PRO A 24 7.56 3.86 -18.66
CA PRO A 24 7.92 3.93 -17.23
C PRO A 24 8.89 5.06 -16.84
N ARG A 25 9.68 5.55 -17.80
CA ARG A 25 10.68 6.61 -17.61
C ARG A 25 10.23 8.00 -18.08
N LYS A 26 8.97 8.17 -18.48
CA LYS A 26 8.46 9.43 -19.03
C LYS A 26 8.53 10.56 -18.00
N SER A 27 8.24 10.28 -16.73
CA SER A 27 8.13 11.27 -15.66
C SER A 27 9.38 12.12 -15.42
N PHE A 28 10.56 11.64 -15.80
CA PHE A 28 11.83 12.37 -15.67
C PHE A 28 12.51 12.68 -17.02
N LYS A 29 11.80 12.48 -18.13
CA LYS A 29 12.29 12.82 -19.47
C LYS A 29 11.90 14.26 -19.79
N MET A 30 12.87 15.16 -19.78
CA MET A 30 12.63 16.60 -19.97
C MET A 30 12.62 17.06 -21.43
N ASN A 31 13.18 16.26 -22.35
CA ASN A 31 13.35 16.66 -23.75
C ASN A 31 12.15 16.31 -24.63
N SER A 32 11.32 15.34 -24.21
CA SER A 32 10.09 14.99 -24.93
C SER A 32 9.09 14.29 -24.01
N SER A 33 7.82 14.42 -24.35
CA SER A 33 6.70 13.91 -23.57
C SER A 33 5.62 13.30 -24.46
N CYS A 34 4.65 12.63 -23.84
CA CYS A 34 3.44 12.10 -24.47
C CYS A 34 2.22 12.37 -23.58
N ALA A 35 1.02 12.41 -24.14
CA ALA A 35 -0.21 12.61 -23.37
C ALA A 35 -0.41 11.52 -22.31
N GLU A 36 -0.92 11.90 -21.14
CA GLU A 36 -1.22 10.97 -20.03
C GLU A 36 -2.71 10.63 -19.93
N ILE A 37 -3.54 11.64 -20.20
CA ILE A 37 -5.00 11.49 -20.16
C ILE A 37 -5.55 12.01 -21.48
N LEU A 38 -6.42 11.23 -22.09
CA LEU A 38 -7.16 11.60 -23.28
C LEU A 38 -8.65 11.69 -22.95
N LEU A 39 -9.24 12.85 -23.23
CA LEU A 39 -10.66 13.12 -23.08
C LEU A 39 -11.31 13.18 -24.45
N PHE A 40 -12.52 12.63 -24.53
CA PHE A 40 -13.33 12.64 -25.75
C PHE A 40 -14.63 13.41 -25.48
N ALA A 41 -14.93 14.38 -26.34
CA ALA A 41 -16.18 15.14 -26.26
C ALA A 41 -17.35 14.29 -26.76
N ALA A 42 -18.53 14.44 -26.14
CA ALA A 42 -19.76 13.81 -26.65
C ALA A 42 -20.20 14.38 -28.01
N HIS A 43 -19.93 15.67 -28.24
CA HIS A 43 -20.19 16.35 -29.51
C HIS A 43 -18.91 17.02 -30.04
N ARG A 44 -18.69 18.29 -29.69
CA ARG A 44 -17.45 19.03 -29.97
C ARG A 44 -17.28 20.13 -28.94
N TRP A 45 -16.04 20.41 -28.56
CA TRP A 45 -15.72 21.55 -27.70
C TRP A 45 -15.19 22.70 -28.53
N ILE A 46 -15.68 23.90 -28.25
CA ILE A 46 -15.07 25.14 -28.73
C ILE A 46 -13.84 25.41 -27.89
N MET A 47 -12.70 25.63 -28.54
CA MET A 47 -11.42 25.77 -27.86
C MET A 47 -11.03 27.24 -27.75
N SER A 48 -10.34 27.58 -26.66
CA SER A 48 -9.65 28.85 -26.54
C SER A 48 -8.28 28.80 -27.20
N LYS A 49 -7.70 29.97 -27.46
CA LYS A 49 -6.24 30.08 -27.68
C LYS A 49 -5.47 29.58 -26.44
N PRO A 50 -4.21 29.16 -26.57
CA PRO A 50 -3.40 28.77 -25.43
C PRO A 50 -3.26 29.91 -24.43
N THR A 51 -3.69 29.71 -23.19
CA THR A 51 -3.57 30.70 -22.11
C THR A 51 -3.17 30.05 -20.80
N LEU A 52 -2.69 30.85 -19.85
CA LEU A 52 -2.46 30.40 -18.47
C LEU A 52 -3.78 30.17 -17.75
N VAL A 53 -3.77 29.19 -16.83
CA VAL A 53 -4.93 28.85 -15.99
C VAL A 53 -5.44 30.03 -15.15
N THR A 54 -4.56 30.96 -14.77
CA THR A 54 -4.88 32.15 -13.97
C THR A 54 -5.55 33.27 -14.77
N LYS A 55 -5.49 33.24 -16.11
CA LYS A 55 -6.16 34.24 -16.95
C LYS A 55 -7.66 33.99 -16.96
N SER A 56 -8.44 35.03 -16.66
CA SER A 56 -9.90 34.95 -16.49
C SER A 56 -10.72 35.18 -17.76
N LYS A 57 -10.14 35.77 -18.80
CA LYS A 57 -10.82 36.08 -20.07
C LYS A 57 -10.22 35.27 -21.21
N ASP A 58 -10.89 34.19 -21.57
CA ASP A 58 -10.54 33.39 -22.74
C ASP A 58 -11.46 33.71 -23.91
N LEU A 59 -10.87 33.83 -25.09
CA LEU A 59 -11.61 33.91 -26.34
C LEU A 59 -11.66 32.52 -26.97
N PHE A 60 -12.87 32.01 -27.18
CA PHE A 60 -13.14 30.66 -27.70
C PHE A 60 -13.30 30.67 -29.22
N ASP A 61 -12.26 31.14 -29.92
CA ASP A 61 -12.30 31.36 -31.38
C ASP A 61 -11.54 30.26 -32.16
N GLN A 62 -11.00 29.24 -31.48
CA GLN A 62 -10.23 28.18 -32.12
C GLN A 62 -11.12 27.09 -32.71
N LYS A 63 -10.54 26.31 -33.65
CA LYS A 63 -11.21 25.19 -34.30
C LYS A 63 -11.75 24.22 -33.25
N MET A 64 -13.01 23.84 -33.41
CA MET A 64 -13.65 22.86 -32.54
C MET A 64 -12.88 21.52 -32.58
N SER A 65 -12.70 20.92 -31.40
CA SER A 65 -12.05 19.61 -31.24
C SER A 65 -12.97 18.63 -30.52
N ASN A 66 -12.84 17.35 -30.85
CA ASN A 66 -13.46 16.23 -30.16
C ASN A 66 -12.50 15.50 -29.21
N LYS A 67 -11.19 15.78 -29.29
CA LYS A 67 -10.15 15.19 -28.46
C LYS A 67 -9.43 16.27 -27.67
N TYR A 68 -9.13 15.98 -26.42
CA TYR A 68 -8.37 16.86 -25.55
C TYR A 68 -7.39 16.02 -24.74
N TRP A 69 -6.11 16.35 -24.81
CA TRP A 69 -5.05 15.64 -24.10
C TRP A 69 -4.61 16.44 -22.88
N ILE A 70 -4.16 15.74 -21.84
CA ILE A 70 -3.54 16.32 -20.66
C ILE A 70 -2.14 15.71 -20.50
N ASP A 71 -1.15 16.57 -20.30
CA ASP A 71 0.22 16.21 -19.97
C ASP A 71 0.64 16.86 -18.65
N VAL A 72 1.14 16.04 -17.71
CA VAL A 72 1.58 16.48 -16.39
C VAL A 72 3.10 16.35 -16.32
N HIS A 73 3.81 17.46 -16.10
CA HIS A 73 5.25 17.45 -15.86
C HIS A 73 5.56 17.76 -14.41
N LEU A 74 6.58 17.06 -13.91
CA LEU A 74 7.17 17.32 -12.62
C LEU A 74 8.49 18.05 -12.84
N ARG A 75 8.71 19.12 -12.08
CA ARG A 75 9.95 19.89 -12.08
C ARG A 75 10.51 19.96 -10.67
N TRP A 76 11.82 20.10 -10.59
CA TRP A 76 12.54 20.50 -9.38
C TRP A 76 13.19 21.85 -9.65
N GLY A 77 12.51 22.95 -9.31
CA GLY A 77 12.98 24.31 -9.57
C GLY A 77 14.11 24.73 -8.64
N ASP A 78 14.98 25.60 -9.13
CA ASP A 78 16.01 26.28 -8.34
C ASP A 78 15.61 27.75 -8.09
N TYR A 79 16.47 28.51 -7.41
CA TYR A 79 16.19 29.92 -7.11
C TYR A 79 15.96 30.76 -8.37
N ASN A 80 16.76 30.54 -9.42
CA ASN A 80 16.70 31.31 -10.66
C ASN A 80 15.54 30.91 -11.59
N SER A 81 15.04 29.67 -11.45
CA SER A 81 14.12 29.09 -12.42
C SER A 81 13.06 28.22 -11.71
N HIS A 82 12.07 28.90 -11.14
CA HIS A 82 10.92 28.29 -10.47
C HIS A 82 9.57 28.67 -11.10
N ASP A 83 9.55 29.50 -12.15
CA ASP A 83 8.32 29.82 -12.90
C ASP A 83 7.89 28.64 -13.80
N ILE A 84 6.62 28.23 -13.67
CA ILE A 84 6.08 26.97 -14.24
C ILE A 84 5.21 27.21 -15.50
N GLU A 85 5.27 28.40 -16.09
CA GLU A 85 4.31 28.86 -17.10
C GLU A 85 4.35 28.18 -18.48
N ARG A 86 5.19 27.14 -18.67
CA ARG A 86 5.52 26.59 -20.01
C ARG A 86 4.97 25.18 -20.29
N VAL A 87 4.15 24.60 -19.40
CA VAL A 87 3.63 23.23 -19.54
C VAL A 87 2.13 23.17 -19.33
N MET A 88 1.46 22.20 -19.98
CA MET A 88 0.02 21.94 -19.85
C MET A 88 -0.44 21.79 -18.40
N ILE A 89 0.22 20.98 -17.58
CA ILE A 89 0.17 21.07 -16.13
C ILE A 89 1.59 20.82 -15.62
N GLY A 90 2.23 21.86 -15.09
CA GLY A 90 3.52 21.73 -14.42
C GLY A 90 3.35 21.80 -12.91
N ILE A 91 4.05 20.91 -12.20
CA ILE A 91 4.14 20.92 -10.73
C ILE A 91 5.60 21.07 -10.37
N ASP A 92 5.93 22.13 -9.64
CA ASP A 92 7.25 22.29 -9.03
C ASP A 92 7.25 21.67 -7.64
N LEU A 93 8.06 20.62 -7.49
CA LEU A 93 8.16 19.83 -6.30
C LEU A 93 8.92 20.55 -5.18
N THR A 94 9.79 21.53 -5.50
CA THR A 94 10.55 22.28 -4.48
C THR A 94 9.69 23.35 -3.83
N TYR A 95 9.10 24.23 -4.64
CA TYR A 95 8.29 25.34 -4.16
C TYR A 95 6.82 24.97 -3.92
N ASN A 96 6.44 23.72 -4.22
CA ASN A 96 5.06 23.23 -4.08
C ASN A 96 4.05 24.11 -4.86
N LEU A 97 4.49 24.61 -6.01
CA LEU A 97 3.74 25.45 -6.93
C LEU A 97 3.21 24.61 -8.09
N TYR A 98 2.14 25.09 -8.72
CA TYR A 98 1.65 24.52 -9.97
C TYR A 98 1.24 25.63 -10.92
N ALA A 99 1.40 25.37 -12.21
CA ALA A 99 0.84 26.20 -13.25
C ALA A 99 0.34 25.30 -14.39
N ALA A 100 -0.51 25.85 -15.23
CA ALA A 100 -1.05 25.14 -16.37
C ALA A 100 -1.21 26.10 -17.53
N PHE A 101 -0.73 25.69 -18.70
CA PHE A 101 -0.74 26.46 -19.94
C PHE A 101 -1.22 25.60 -21.10
N GLY A 102 -2.34 25.98 -21.71
CA GLY A 102 -2.87 25.20 -22.82
C GLY A 102 -4.13 25.79 -23.42
N ASN A 103 -4.73 25.07 -24.35
CA ASN A 103 -6.06 25.38 -24.85
C ASN A 103 -7.09 25.01 -23.79
N TRP A 104 -8.18 25.76 -23.70
CA TRP A 104 -9.23 25.50 -22.72
C TRP A 104 -10.56 25.32 -23.43
N PHE A 105 -11.37 24.39 -22.95
CA PHE A 105 -12.80 24.34 -23.28
C PHE A 105 -13.61 24.99 -22.14
N PRO A 106 -14.84 25.45 -22.38
CA PRO A 106 -15.67 26.05 -21.34
C PRO A 106 -15.78 25.15 -20.10
N GLY A 107 -15.55 25.70 -18.90
CA GLY A 107 -15.60 24.95 -17.63
C GLY A 107 -14.30 24.21 -17.24
N SER A 108 -13.32 24.06 -18.14
CA SER A 108 -12.09 23.31 -17.87
C SER A 108 -11.16 23.98 -16.84
N LYS A 109 -10.97 25.31 -16.90
CA LYS A 109 -10.15 26.07 -15.94
C LYS A 109 -10.63 25.96 -14.49
N PRO A 110 -11.90 26.27 -14.15
CA PRO A 110 -12.37 26.17 -12.77
C PRO A 110 -12.31 24.72 -12.26
N LEU A 111 -12.58 23.74 -13.13
CA LEU A 111 -12.43 22.32 -12.79
C LEU A 111 -10.98 21.98 -12.43
N LEU A 112 -10.01 22.41 -13.25
CA LEU A 112 -8.60 22.17 -12.98
C LEU A 112 -8.16 22.85 -11.67
N ALA A 113 -8.56 24.10 -11.43
CA ALA A 113 -8.22 24.81 -10.21
C ALA A 113 -8.75 24.09 -8.95
N GLN A 114 -10.01 23.63 -8.98
CA GLN A 114 -10.60 22.85 -7.89
C GLN A 114 -9.91 21.49 -7.72
N ALA A 115 -9.56 20.83 -8.82
CA ALA A 115 -8.86 19.55 -8.79
C ALA A 115 -7.45 19.69 -8.21
N MET A 116 -6.66 20.68 -8.66
CA MET A 116 -5.29 20.90 -8.17
C MET A 116 -5.26 21.28 -6.69
N ASN A 117 -6.21 22.11 -6.23
CA ASN A 117 -6.38 22.41 -4.80
C ASN A 117 -6.62 21.15 -3.96
N LYS A 118 -7.32 20.16 -4.51
CA LYS A 118 -7.56 18.85 -3.89
C LYS A 118 -6.42 17.85 -4.10
N ILE A 119 -5.49 18.07 -5.03
CA ILE A 119 -4.36 17.16 -5.28
C ILE A 119 -3.15 17.60 -4.45
N ILE A 120 -2.75 18.87 -4.52
CA ILE A 120 -1.47 19.35 -3.96
C ILE A 120 -1.36 19.13 -2.44
N LYS A 121 -2.45 19.37 -1.72
CA LYS A 121 -2.48 19.27 -0.25
C LYS A 121 -2.53 17.80 0.24
N PRO A 122 -3.55 16.99 -0.10
CA PRO A 122 -3.72 15.67 0.48
C PRO A 122 -3.07 14.52 -0.31
N ASN A 123 -2.41 14.76 -1.46
CA ASN A 123 -1.78 13.67 -2.21
C ASN A 123 -0.73 12.95 -1.35
N PRO A 124 -0.88 11.63 -1.09
CA PRO A 124 0.02 10.93 -0.18
C PRO A 124 1.46 10.83 -0.71
N ALA A 125 1.68 10.86 -2.03
CA ALA A 125 3.01 10.83 -2.61
C ALA A 125 3.76 12.15 -2.37
N LEU A 126 3.07 13.28 -2.58
CA LEU A 126 3.60 14.60 -2.25
C LEU A 126 3.82 14.76 -0.74
N TYR A 127 2.92 14.19 0.08
CA TYR A 127 3.11 14.16 1.53
C TYR A 127 4.38 13.40 1.93
N VAL A 128 4.61 12.18 1.41
CA VAL A 128 5.83 11.41 1.67
C VAL A 128 7.08 12.16 1.24
N MET A 129 7.05 12.81 0.08
CA MET A 129 8.16 13.64 -0.40
C MET A 129 8.46 14.79 0.60
N ARG A 130 7.43 15.54 1.00
CA ARG A 130 7.58 16.64 1.98
C ARG A 130 8.11 16.16 3.33
N GLU A 131 7.62 15.03 3.82
CA GLU A 131 8.12 14.41 5.07
C GLU A 131 9.59 13.97 4.97
N ARG A 132 10.02 13.46 3.81
CA ARG A 132 11.44 13.13 3.58
C ARG A 132 12.31 14.39 3.58
N ILE A 133 11.86 15.47 2.95
CA ILE A 133 12.56 16.76 2.96
C ILE A 133 12.67 17.29 4.41
N ARG A 134 11.56 17.31 5.17
CA ARG A 134 11.56 17.72 6.59
C ARG A 134 12.53 16.92 7.44
N LYS A 135 12.52 15.58 7.32
CA LYS A 135 13.45 14.70 8.03
C LYS A 135 14.90 14.94 7.62
N GLY A 136 15.16 15.15 6.33
CA GLY A 136 16.50 15.47 5.83
C GLY A 136 17.02 16.81 6.36
N LEU A 137 16.13 17.80 6.48
CA LEU A 137 16.41 19.13 7.05
C LEU A 137 16.31 19.17 8.59
N GLN A 138 15.94 18.05 9.23
CA GLN A 138 15.73 17.94 10.68
C GLN A 138 14.72 18.95 11.24
N LEU A 139 13.70 19.30 10.45
CA LEU A 139 12.61 20.19 10.85
C LEU A 139 11.48 19.36 11.48
N TYR A 140 11.26 19.54 12.77
CA TYR A 140 10.21 18.86 13.52
C TYR A 140 9.13 19.86 13.92
N SER A 141 7.89 19.59 13.53
CA SER A 141 6.70 20.30 14.01
C SER A 141 5.88 19.37 14.89
N SER A 142 5.22 19.92 15.90
CA SER A 142 4.31 19.19 16.79
C SER A 142 2.94 18.94 16.14
N GLU A 143 2.85 18.83 14.81
CA GLU A 143 1.57 18.60 14.13
C GLU A 143 0.92 17.32 14.68
N LEU A 144 -0.39 17.40 14.95
CA LEU A 144 -1.18 16.27 15.45
C LEU A 144 -1.21 15.18 14.39
N LEU A 145 -0.30 14.21 14.50
CA LEU A 145 -0.39 12.95 13.78
C LEU A 145 -1.73 12.29 14.13
N LYS A 146 -2.29 11.52 13.19
CA LYS A 146 -3.46 10.68 13.49
C LYS A 146 -3.19 9.88 14.76
N PRO A 147 -4.14 9.84 15.72
CA PRO A 147 -3.89 9.23 17.01
C PRO A 147 -3.53 7.76 16.82
N TYR A 148 -2.50 7.33 17.54
CA TYR A 148 -2.09 5.94 17.61
C TYR A 148 -3.22 5.10 18.23
N LEU A 149 -3.21 3.81 17.95
CA LEU A 149 -4.04 2.87 18.69
C LEU A 149 -3.55 2.80 20.14
N SER A 150 -4.47 3.00 21.08
CA SER A 150 -4.28 3.12 22.52
C SER A 150 -5.45 2.45 23.25
N SER A 151 -5.41 2.40 24.58
CA SER A 151 -6.52 1.89 25.38
C SER A 151 -7.81 2.71 25.22
N GLN A 152 -7.69 4.01 24.93
CA GLN A 152 -8.84 4.92 24.80
C GLN A 152 -9.65 4.67 23.51
N ASN A 153 -9.00 4.29 22.41
CA ASN A 153 -9.64 4.03 21.12
C ASN A 153 -9.64 2.53 20.73
N TYR A 154 -9.40 1.64 21.69
CA TYR A 154 -9.36 0.19 21.47
C TYR A 154 -10.68 -0.36 20.87
N GLY A 155 -11.82 0.27 21.18
CA GLY A 155 -13.12 -0.11 20.60
C GLY A 155 -13.21 0.07 19.09
N GLU A 156 -12.43 0.98 18.48
CA GLU A 156 -12.45 1.24 17.03
C GLU A 156 -12.06 0.00 16.22
N ILE A 157 -11.26 -0.90 16.80
CA ILE A 157 -10.77 -2.14 16.21
C ILE A 157 -11.92 -3.07 15.80
N PHE A 158 -13.06 -2.97 16.50
CA PHE A 158 -14.24 -3.82 16.29
C PHE A 158 -15.35 -3.13 15.52
N SER A 159 -15.07 -1.95 14.95
CA SER A 159 -16.02 -1.22 14.10
C SER A 159 -16.37 -2.01 12.83
N ASN A 160 -17.30 -1.47 12.04
CA ASN A 160 -17.68 -2.12 10.79
C ASN A 160 -16.59 -2.10 9.71
N GLN A 161 -15.50 -1.36 9.93
CA GLN A 161 -14.38 -1.29 8.99
C GLN A 161 -13.52 -2.56 9.04
N ILE A 162 -12.89 -2.88 7.92
CA ILE A 162 -11.90 -3.96 7.86
C ILE A 162 -10.58 -3.41 8.39
N ILE A 163 -10.15 -3.92 9.53
CA ILE A 163 -8.90 -3.54 10.19
C ILE A 163 -7.99 -4.75 10.21
N TRP A 164 -6.73 -4.58 9.83
CA TRP A 164 -5.71 -5.62 9.88
C TRP A 164 -4.56 -5.19 10.78
N PHE A 165 -4.17 -6.07 11.70
CA PHE A 165 -2.88 -6.01 12.37
C PHE A 165 -1.83 -6.62 11.46
N VAL A 166 -0.68 -5.95 11.35
CA VAL A 166 0.49 -6.45 10.64
C VAL A 166 1.63 -6.46 11.66
N ASP A 167 2.22 -7.63 11.87
CA ASP A 167 3.40 -7.79 12.71
C ASP A 167 4.58 -8.31 11.88
N ASP A 168 5.66 -7.54 11.89
CA ASP A 168 6.89 -7.76 11.14
C ASP A 168 8.04 -8.27 12.03
N THR A 169 7.79 -8.49 13.32
CA THR A 169 8.84 -8.88 14.29
C THR A 169 9.55 -10.17 13.90
N ASN A 170 8.81 -11.13 13.32
CA ASN A 170 9.34 -12.41 12.85
C ASN A 170 9.70 -12.43 11.36
N PHE A 171 9.82 -11.28 10.71
CA PHE A 171 10.11 -11.22 9.29
C PHE A 171 11.53 -11.66 8.94
N TYR A 172 12.49 -11.26 9.77
CA TYR A 172 13.91 -11.55 9.59
C TYR A 172 14.50 -12.06 10.90
N ARG A 173 14.75 -13.36 10.95
CA ARG A 173 15.40 -14.03 12.07
C ARG A 173 16.70 -14.68 11.61
N VAL A 174 17.66 -14.71 12.52
CA VAL A 174 18.97 -15.32 12.29
C VAL A 174 19.31 -16.30 13.40
N THR A 175 20.01 -17.36 13.05
CA THR A 175 20.69 -18.24 13.99
C THR A 175 22.16 -17.86 14.06
N ILE A 176 22.65 -17.67 15.28
CA ILE A 176 24.05 -17.33 15.54
C ILE A 176 24.82 -18.65 15.68
N HIS A 177 25.92 -18.79 14.96
CA HIS A 177 26.84 -19.91 15.05
C HIS A 177 28.24 -19.37 15.29
N LYS A 178 29.02 -20.08 16.11
CA LYS A 178 30.44 -19.78 16.30
C LYS A 178 31.24 -20.48 15.21
N THR A 179 32.09 -19.75 14.51
CA THR A 179 33.08 -20.33 13.61
C THR A 179 34.21 -20.96 14.41
N PHE A 180 35.00 -21.80 13.75
CA PHE A 180 36.18 -22.42 14.35
C PHE A 180 37.17 -21.36 14.90
N ASP A 181 37.29 -20.22 14.21
CA ASP A 181 38.15 -19.10 14.62
C ASP A 181 37.58 -18.28 15.80
N GLY A 182 36.46 -18.70 16.39
CA GLY A 182 35.81 -18.03 17.52
C GLY A 182 34.89 -16.86 17.16
N ASN A 183 34.77 -16.51 15.87
CA ASN A 183 33.88 -15.43 15.42
C ASN A 183 32.41 -15.87 15.44
N LEU A 184 31.51 -14.95 15.77
CA LEU A 184 30.07 -15.17 15.71
C LEU A 184 29.55 -14.79 14.32
N THR A 185 28.99 -15.76 13.60
CA THR A 185 28.36 -15.55 12.29
C THR A 185 26.86 -15.81 12.36
N THR A 186 26.09 -15.09 11.56
CA THR A 186 24.62 -15.18 11.53
C THR A 186 24.14 -15.86 10.25
N LYS A 187 23.26 -16.86 10.35
CA LYS A 187 22.59 -17.50 9.22
C LYS A 187 21.09 -17.17 9.24
N PRO A 188 20.51 -16.64 8.14
CA PRO A 188 19.08 -16.37 8.10
C PRO A 188 18.28 -17.67 8.11
N ILE A 189 17.13 -17.68 8.79
CA ILE A 189 16.18 -18.79 8.78
C ILE A 189 14.90 -18.42 8.05
N SER A 190 14.12 -19.43 7.64
CA SER A 190 12.78 -19.20 7.11
C SER A 190 11.90 -18.55 8.18
N CYS A 191 11.13 -17.57 7.75
CA CYS A 191 10.40 -16.62 8.59
C CYS A 191 8.96 -16.46 8.08
N ALA A 192 8.14 -15.67 8.78
CA ALA A 192 6.79 -15.39 8.32
C ALA A 192 6.30 -13.99 8.71
N ILE A 193 5.43 -13.42 7.88
CA ILE A 193 4.63 -12.24 8.22
C ILE A 193 3.33 -12.71 8.84
N PHE A 194 2.95 -12.07 9.93
CA PHE A 194 1.66 -12.27 10.58
C PHE A 194 0.72 -11.11 10.22
N ILE A 195 -0.42 -11.42 9.59
CA ILE A 195 -1.47 -10.44 9.28
C ILE A 195 -2.77 -10.97 9.84
N PHE A 196 -3.43 -10.19 10.70
CA PHE A 196 -4.56 -10.66 11.49
C PHE A 196 -5.73 -9.69 11.49
N ASN A 197 -6.94 -10.20 11.27
CA ASN A 197 -8.18 -9.46 11.39
C ASN A 197 -8.83 -9.73 12.76
N PRO A 198 -8.84 -8.74 13.68
CA PRO A 198 -9.35 -8.89 15.05
C PRO A 198 -10.86 -9.03 15.13
N ARG A 199 -11.62 -8.66 14.09
CA ARG A 199 -13.08 -8.81 14.11
C ARG A 199 -13.52 -10.24 13.82
N ILE A 200 -12.91 -10.87 12.82
CA ILE A 200 -13.33 -12.18 12.30
C ILE A 200 -12.37 -13.32 12.66
N GLY A 201 -11.18 -13.01 13.19
CA GLY A 201 -10.19 -14.02 13.58
C GLY A 201 -9.36 -14.59 12.43
N GLN A 202 -9.52 -14.06 11.20
CA GLN A 202 -8.76 -14.50 10.04
C GLN A 202 -7.30 -14.06 10.16
N MET A 203 -6.40 -15.03 9.99
CA MET A 203 -4.96 -14.84 10.01
C MET A 203 -4.36 -15.28 8.69
N PHE A 204 -3.65 -14.37 8.02
CA PHE A 204 -2.77 -14.67 6.90
C PHE A 204 -1.34 -14.81 7.40
N LEU A 205 -0.76 -15.99 7.19
CA LEU A 205 0.63 -16.29 7.48
C LEU A 205 1.39 -16.40 6.17
N LYS A 206 2.21 -15.40 5.84
CA LYS A 206 3.04 -15.41 4.64
C LYS A 206 4.41 -15.94 4.97
N ILE A 207 4.73 -17.15 4.50
CA ILE A 207 6.04 -17.77 4.70
C ILE A 207 7.05 -17.17 3.72
N ILE A 208 8.22 -16.82 4.27
CA ILE A 208 9.36 -16.25 3.57
C ILE A 208 10.55 -17.16 3.81
N LEU A 209 11.14 -17.64 2.72
CA LEU A 209 12.27 -18.56 2.79
C LEU A 209 13.57 -17.83 3.05
N ALA A 210 14.52 -18.53 3.67
CA ALA A 210 15.89 -18.03 3.86
C ALA A 210 16.58 -17.62 2.54
N SER A 211 16.20 -18.24 1.42
CA SER A 211 16.76 -17.95 0.09
C SER A 211 16.54 -16.51 -0.38
N VAL A 212 15.52 -15.81 0.14
CA VAL A 212 15.24 -14.40 -0.20
C VAL A 212 16.37 -13.47 0.24
N TRP A 213 17.16 -13.89 1.23
CA TRP A 213 18.21 -13.08 1.85
C TRP A 213 19.60 -13.31 1.24
N VAL A 214 19.74 -14.29 0.35
CA VAL A 214 21.03 -14.66 -0.24
C VAL A 214 21.55 -13.51 -1.11
N GLY A 215 22.80 -13.11 -0.87
CA GLY A 215 23.47 -12.04 -1.61
C GLY A 215 23.04 -10.61 -1.26
N GLN A 216 22.15 -10.45 -0.26
CA GLN A 216 21.66 -9.14 0.16
C GLN A 216 22.46 -8.58 1.34
N LYS A 217 22.57 -7.25 1.40
CA LYS A 217 23.19 -6.49 2.52
C LYS A 217 22.14 -5.60 3.20
N CYS A 218 22.45 -5.08 4.38
CA CYS A 218 21.54 -4.23 5.17
C CYS A 218 20.17 -4.88 5.43
N LEU A 219 20.20 -6.16 5.81
CA LEU A 219 19.02 -7.04 5.89
C LEU A 219 17.92 -6.52 6.82
N GLY A 220 18.27 -5.80 7.88
CA GLY A 220 17.28 -5.18 8.78
C GLY A 220 16.42 -4.09 8.10
N GLN A 221 17.00 -3.28 7.20
CA GLN A 221 16.23 -2.31 6.43
C GLN A 221 15.45 -3.01 5.30
N LEU A 222 16.10 -3.93 4.58
CA LEU A 222 15.47 -4.71 3.51
C LEU A 222 14.25 -5.49 4.02
N ALA A 223 14.29 -5.98 5.26
CA ALA A 223 13.18 -6.67 5.91
C ALA A 223 11.91 -5.82 5.98
N ARG A 224 12.04 -4.57 6.40
CA ARG A 224 10.90 -3.64 6.49
C ARG A 224 10.30 -3.35 5.13
N TRP A 225 11.15 -3.12 4.13
CA TRP A 225 10.72 -2.93 2.74
C TRP A 225 9.98 -4.17 2.22
N LYS A 226 10.61 -5.35 2.29
CA LYS A 226 10.02 -6.59 1.81
C LYS A 226 8.72 -6.93 2.53
N THR A 227 8.58 -6.56 3.81
CA THR A 227 7.31 -6.69 4.53
C THR A 227 6.23 -5.84 3.88
N ALA A 228 6.51 -4.56 3.65
CA ALA A 228 5.58 -3.64 2.99
C ALA A 228 5.20 -4.15 1.59
N GLU A 229 6.14 -4.70 0.81
CA GLU A 229 5.88 -5.33 -0.49
C GLU A 229 4.81 -6.43 -0.38
N LYS A 230 4.95 -7.32 0.60
CA LYS A 230 4.09 -8.49 0.75
C LYS A 230 2.74 -8.15 1.36
N VAL A 231 2.68 -7.18 2.27
CA VAL A 231 1.41 -6.66 2.81
C VAL A 231 0.64 -5.97 1.71
N ALA A 232 1.30 -5.12 0.91
CA ALA A 232 0.67 -4.50 -0.25
C ALA A 232 0.19 -5.54 -1.27
N ALA A 233 0.99 -6.58 -1.55
CA ALA A 233 0.58 -7.72 -2.39
C ALA A 233 -0.41 -8.70 -1.73
N LEU A 234 -0.87 -8.45 -0.50
CA LEU A 234 -2.04 -9.12 0.08
C LEU A 234 -3.29 -8.25 -0.08
N VAL A 235 -3.15 -6.93 0.06
CA VAL A 235 -4.20 -5.95 -0.28
C VAL A 235 -4.46 -5.92 -1.79
N MET A 236 -3.43 -6.23 -2.60
CA MET A 236 -3.42 -6.26 -4.07
C MET A 236 -3.08 -7.64 -4.63
N LEU A 237 -3.46 -7.88 -5.87
CA LEU A 237 -3.01 -9.04 -6.65
C LEU A 237 -1.62 -8.87 -7.32
N ASP A 238 -0.79 -7.83 -7.03
CA ASP A 238 0.57 -7.62 -7.62
C ASP A 238 1.61 -6.82 -6.72
N PRO A 239 2.97 -6.93 -6.92
CA PRO A 239 4.12 -6.46 -6.05
C PRO A 239 5.04 -5.30 -6.60
N LEU A 240 5.43 -4.27 -5.80
CA LEU A 240 6.22 -3.00 -6.00
C LEU A 240 6.00 -2.04 -4.78
N GLU A 241 6.96 -1.91 -3.87
CA GLU A 241 6.90 -1.16 -2.59
C GLU A 241 6.55 0.37 -2.58
N VAL A 242 5.94 0.92 -3.63
CA VAL A 242 5.29 2.26 -3.70
C VAL A 242 3.79 2.21 -3.30
N TYR A 243 3.28 1.03 -2.97
CA TYR A 243 1.89 0.62 -3.24
C TYR A 243 0.72 1.07 -2.41
N LEU A 244 0.92 1.66 -1.24
CA LEU A 244 -0.22 2.22 -0.52
C LEU A 244 -0.62 3.59 -1.07
N LEU A 245 0.20 4.20 -1.95
CA LEU A 245 -0.17 5.40 -2.71
C LEU A 245 -1.34 5.14 -3.67
N ASP A 246 -1.48 3.92 -4.16
CA ASP A 246 -2.60 3.51 -5.01
C ASP A 246 -3.91 3.37 -4.21
N PHE A 247 -3.84 3.32 -2.87
CA PHE A 247 -4.98 3.25 -1.95
C PHE A 247 -5.02 4.46 -1.02
N PRO A 248 -5.39 5.65 -1.52
CA PRO A 248 -5.46 6.86 -0.71
C PRO A 248 -6.47 6.76 0.46
N ASN A 249 -7.37 5.78 0.41
CA ASN A 249 -8.37 5.55 1.46
C ASN A 249 -7.89 4.60 2.57
N LEU A 250 -6.75 3.93 2.40
CA LEU A 250 -6.20 3.05 3.42
C LEU A 250 -5.51 3.89 4.51
N VAL A 251 -5.89 3.67 5.76
CA VAL A 251 -5.34 4.40 6.90
C VAL A 251 -4.33 3.51 7.62
N ILE A 252 -3.08 3.96 7.68
CA ILE A 252 -2.03 3.35 8.48
C ILE A 252 -2.00 4.07 9.84
N LYS A 253 -2.18 3.32 10.93
CA LYS A 253 -2.02 3.82 12.30
C LYS A 253 -0.91 3.02 12.99
N GLY A 254 -0.07 3.71 13.75
CA GLY A 254 0.80 3.03 14.72
C GLY A 254 -0.01 2.57 15.93
N SER A 255 0.53 1.61 16.69
CA SER A 255 -0.04 1.17 17.96
C SER A 255 0.93 1.47 19.09
N VAL A 256 0.42 2.05 20.18
CA VAL A 256 1.14 2.13 21.48
C VAL A 256 0.94 0.82 22.25
N LEU A 257 -0.15 0.10 21.98
CA LEU A 257 -0.40 -1.21 22.56
C LEU A 257 0.63 -2.20 22.04
N GLN A 258 1.46 -2.72 22.94
CA GLN A 258 2.33 -3.86 22.68
C GLN A 258 1.49 -5.13 22.73
N LEU A 259 0.96 -5.54 21.59
CA LEU A 259 0.22 -6.79 21.47
C LEU A 259 1.22 -7.94 21.30
N PRO A 260 1.07 -9.07 22.03
CA PRO A 260 2.01 -10.20 22.01
C PRO A 260 1.84 -11.08 20.76
N PHE A 261 1.84 -10.46 19.57
CA PHE A 261 1.91 -11.19 18.29
C PHE A 261 3.35 -11.63 17.96
N GLN A 262 4.33 -10.96 18.60
CA GLN A 262 5.73 -10.91 18.22
C GLN A 262 6.51 -12.23 18.34
N GLU A 263 6.13 -13.13 19.24
CA GLU A 263 6.87 -14.40 19.40
C GLU A 263 5.96 -15.63 19.53
N ASP A 264 4.74 -15.47 20.02
CA ASP A 264 4.02 -16.59 20.61
C ASP A 264 3.23 -17.39 19.58
N CYS A 265 2.87 -16.77 18.45
CA CYS A 265 2.39 -17.50 17.28
C CYS A 265 3.46 -18.46 16.73
N LEU A 266 4.76 -18.13 16.76
CA LEU A 266 5.79 -19.07 16.31
C LEU A 266 6.14 -20.13 17.34
N LYS A 267 5.90 -19.87 18.64
CA LYS A 267 6.05 -20.85 19.72
C LYS A 267 4.97 -21.94 19.68
N ILE A 268 3.86 -21.70 18.97
CA ILE A 268 2.90 -22.76 18.64
C ILE A 268 3.57 -23.70 17.64
N GLU A 269 3.83 -24.93 18.09
CA GLU A 269 4.58 -25.97 17.36
C GLU A 269 4.09 -26.16 15.92
N LYS A 270 2.77 -26.14 15.68
CA LYS A 270 2.20 -26.26 14.34
C LYS A 270 2.69 -25.15 13.39
N PHE A 271 2.78 -23.91 13.85
CA PHE A 271 3.22 -22.80 12.99
C PHE A 271 4.74 -22.80 12.81
N GLY A 272 5.50 -23.07 13.87
CA GLY A 272 6.96 -23.22 13.80
C GLY A 272 7.38 -24.31 12.82
N ASP A 273 6.77 -25.49 12.91
CA ASP A 273 7.02 -26.62 12.02
C ASP A 273 6.68 -26.30 10.55
N LEU A 274 5.55 -25.64 10.32
CA LEU A 274 5.12 -25.25 8.97
C LEU A 274 6.09 -24.28 8.31
N ILE A 275 6.69 -23.37 9.08
CA ILE A 275 7.65 -22.38 8.58
C ILE A 275 9.01 -23.02 8.33
N LEU A 276 9.49 -23.86 9.25
CA LEU A 276 10.78 -24.53 9.11
C LEU A 276 10.79 -25.57 7.99
N LYS A 277 9.68 -26.32 7.80
CA LYS A 277 9.56 -27.35 6.74
C LYS A 277 9.20 -26.77 5.36
N ALA A 278 8.94 -25.47 5.25
CA ALA A 278 8.55 -24.86 3.99
C ALA A 278 9.70 -24.82 2.98
N THR A 279 9.44 -25.34 1.78
CA THR A 279 10.39 -25.32 0.64
C THR A 279 10.06 -24.25 -0.40
N LYS A 280 8.83 -23.70 -0.38
CA LYS A 280 8.35 -22.66 -1.29
C LYS A 280 7.67 -21.53 -0.50
N PRO A 281 7.78 -20.26 -0.93
CA PRO A 281 7.03 -19.16 -0.31
C PRO A 281 5.53 -19.37 -0.55
N GLN A 282 4.74 -19.43 0.51
CA GLN A 282 3.29 -19.68 0.43
C GLN A 282 2.51 -18.79 1.39
N MET A 283 1.27 -18.48 1.04
CA MET A 283 0.32 -17.79 1.91
C MET A 283 -0.61 -18.84 2.52
N LEU A 284 -0.68 -18.90 3.84
CA LEU A 284 -1.56 -19.80 4.57
C LEU A 284 -2.63 -18.98 5.28
N LEU A 285 -3.89 -19.39 5.13
CA LEU A 285 -5.02 -18.78 5.82
C LEU A 285 -5.45 -19.68 6.97
N PHE A 286 -5.60 -19.07 8.15
CA PHE A 286 -6.08 -19.70 9.36
C PHE A 286 -7.21 -18.86 9.97
N ASN A 287 -8.03 -19.50 10.81
CA ASN A 287 -8.96 -18.80 11.70
C ASN A 287 -8.54 -19.09 13.14
N LEU A 288 -8.05 -18.07 13.85
CA LEU A 288 -7.60 -18.20 15.24
C LEU A 288 -8.75 -18.27 16.24
N TYR A 289 -9.94 -17.81 15.86
CA TYR A 289 -11.11 -17.87 16.75
C TYR A 289 -11.83 -19.21 16.69
N GLY A 290 -11.53 -20.04 15.69
CA GLY A 290 -12.27 -21.27 15.44
C GLY A 290 -13.78 -20.99 15.42
N ASP A 291 -14.50 -21.61 16.34
CA ASP A 291 -15.95 -21.51 16.48
C ASP A 291 -16.40 -20.55 17.60
N TRP A 292 -15.48 -19.83 18.27
CA TRP A 292 -15.82 -18.93 19.38
C TRP A 292 -16.81 -17.82 19.01
N LEU A 293 -16.76 -17.35 17.77
CA LEU A 293 -17.66 -16.32 17.25
C LEU A 293 -19.14 -16.76 17.20
N LYS A 294 -19.45 -18.06 17.32
CA LYS A 294 -20.84 -18.54 17.37
C LYS A 294 -21.55 -18.11 18.66
N ASN A 295 -20.82 -18.05 19.78
CA ASN A 295 -21.39 -17.88 21.12
C ASN A 295 -20.95 -16.57 21.79
N ILE A 296 -19.88 -15.94 21.31
CA ILE A 296 -19.17 -14.87 22.02
C ILE A 296 -18.90 -13.71 21.05
N SER A 297 -18.97 -12.47 21.52
CA SER A 297 -18.68 -11.28 20.70
C SER A 297 -17.21 -11.26 20.21
N SER A 298 -16.95 -10.56 19.11
CA SER A 298 -15.60 -10.39 18.56
C SER A 298 -14.64 -9.75 19.58
N TYR A 299 -15.12 -8.77 20.36
CA TYR A 299 -14.36 -8.09 21.40
C TYR A 299 -13.84 -9.06 22.48
N THR A 300 -14.76 -9.84 23.05
CA THR A 300 -14.44 -10.83 24.09
C THR A 300 -13.59 -11.98 23.56
N THR A 301 -13.80 -12.36 22.30
CA THR A 301 -13.03 -13.41 21.63
C THR A 301 -11.59 -12.95 21.38
N PHE A 302 -11.40 -11.71 20.93
CA PHE A 302 -10.08 -11.11 20.79
C PHE A 302 -9.37 -10.98 22.15
N SER A 303 -10.07 -10.50 23.17
CA SER A 303 -9.51 -10.37 24.52
C SER A 303 -9.04 -11.72 25.07
N ARG A 304 -9.83 -12.79 24.85
CA ARG A 304 -9.43 -14.16 25.19
C ARG A 304 -8.17 -14.60 24.44
N LEU A 305 -8.10 -14.34 23.13
CA LEU A 305 -6.92 -14.68 22.32
C LEU A 305 -5.67 -13.96 22.85
N ILE A 306 -5.79 -12.66 23.14
CA ILE A 306 -4.68 -11.86 23.68
C ILE A 306 -4.23 -12.37 25.04
N LEU A 307 -5.14 -12.79 25.93
CA LEU A 307 -4.79 -13.43 27.21
C LEU A 307 -3.99 -14.73 27.02
N ILE A 308 -4.41 -15.57 26.07
CA ILE A 308 -3.70 -16.83 25.75
C ILE A 308 -2.28 -16.51 25.24
N PHE A 309 -2.14 -15.52 24.36
CA PHE A 309 -0.84 -15.12 23.84
C PHE A 309 0.05 -14.53 24.93
N TRP A 310 -0.48 -13.68 25.82
CA TRP A 310 0.28 -13.19 26.97
C TRP A 310 0.74 -14.32 27.90
N ALA A 311 -0.13 -15.31 28.18
CA ALA A 311 0.26 -16.46 28.99
C ALA A 311 1.41 -17.25 28.34
N LEU A 312 1.33 -17.51 27.03
CA LEU A 312 2.39 -18.18 26.26
C LEU A 312 3.68 -17.36 26.19
N HIS A 313 3.56 -16.03 26.15
CA HIS A 313 4.68 -15.11 26.15
C HIS A 313 5.48 -15.19 27.45
N VAL A 314 4.78 -15.07 28.57
CA VAL A 314 5.38 -15.00 29.91
C VAL A 314 5.89 -16.37 30.34
N ASN A 315 5.11 -17.43 30.18
CA ASN A 315 5.51 -18.77 30.55
C ASN A 315 4.87 -19.82 29.62
N ASN A 316 5.62 -20.21 28.61
CA ASN A 316 5.18 -21.15 27.57
C ASN A 316 4.84 -22.53 28.14
N GLU A 317 5.63 -23.06 29.07
CA GLU A 317 5.43 -24.42 29.61
C GLU A 317 4.16 -24.49 30.47
N ASN A 318 4.01 -23.57 31.43
CA ASN A 318 2.84 -23.52 32.30
C ASN A 318 1.55 -23.22 31.50
N ALA A 319 1.62 -22.31 30.53
CA ALA A 319 0.47 -22.02 29.67
C ALA A 319 0.06 -23.24 28.84
N LYS A 320 1.02 -24.01 28.28
CA LYS A 320 0.73 -25.25 27.56
C LYS A 320 0.09 -26.30 28.47
N MET A 321 0.55 -26.45 29.70
CA MET A 321 -0.06 -27.35 30.69
C MET A 321 -1.50 -26.94 31.01
N LEU A 322 -1.77 -25.64 31.19
CA LEU A 322 -3.11 -25.12 31.45
C LEU A 322 -4.07 -25.25 30.24
N LEU A 323 -3.54 -25.11 29.02
CA LEU A 323 -4.35 -25.25 27.80
C LEU A 323 -4.69 -26.70 27.47
N LYS A 324 -3.91 -27.66 27.97
CA LYS A 324 -4.10 -29.10 27.77
C LYS A 324 -3.86 -29.87 29.08
N PRO A 325 -4.72 -29.68 30.10
CA PRO A 325 -4.53 -30.33 31.39
C PRO A 325 -4.77 -31.84 31.31
N ASP A 326 -5.73 -32.27 30.49
CA ASP A 326 -6.14 -33.66 30.35
C ASP A 326 -6.13 -34.13 28.89
N LYS A 327 -5.83 -35.43 28.69
CA LYS A 327 -5.83 -36.08 27.37
C LYS A 327 -7.22 -36.17 26.73
N THR A 328 -8.28 -35.97 27.51
CA THR A 328 -9.67 -35.96 27.04
C THR A 328 -10.00 -34.73 26.20
N ILE A 329 -9.28 -33.62 26.39
CA ILE A 329 -9.47 -32.38 25.64
C ILE A 329 -8.69 -32.47 24.33
N ILE A 330 -9.38 -32.89 23.27
CA ILE A 330 -8.80 -33.01 21.94
C ILE A 330 -8.96 -31.68 21.20
N THR A 331 -7.84 -31.13 20.73
CA THR A 331 -7.85 -30.00 19.81
C THR A 331 -8.07 -30.50 18.38
N GLU A 332 -9.11 -30.01 17.71
CA GLU A 332 -9.32 -30.27 16.29
C GLU A 332 -8.12 -29.83 15.43
N ALA A 333 -7.92 -30.49 14.30
CA ALA A 333 -6.94 -30.05 13.32
C ALA A 333 -7.35 -28.68 12.76
N LEU A 334 -6.49 -27.66 12.95
CA LEU A 334 -6.65 -26.35 12.32
C LEU A 334 -6.94 -26.53 10.83
N LYS A 335 -8.08 -26.05 10.37
CA LYS A 335 -8.44 -26.04 8.94
C LYS A 335 -7.49 -25.09 8.21
N VAL A 336 -6.48 -25.64 7.56
CA VAL A 336 -5.53 -24.87 6.74
C VAL A 336 -6.06 -24.82 5.31
N SER A 337 -6.61 -23.68 4.91
CA SER A 337 -6.90 -23.45 3.49
C SER A 337 -5.66 -22.88 2.83
N LYS A 338 -5.04 -23.63 1.93
CA LYS A 338 -3.98 -23.12 1.04
C LYS A 338 -4.64 -22.26 -0.03
N HIS A 339 -4.56 -20.94 0.09
CA HIS A 339 -4.87 -20.07 -1.04
C HIS A 339 -3.64 -20.04 -1.96
N ALA A 340 -3.66 -20.88 -2.99
CA ALA A 340 -2.76 -20.74 -4.11
C ALA A 340 -3.18 -19.50 -4.90
N VAL A 341 -2.47 -18.38 -4.69
CA VAL A 341 -2.48 -17.29 -5.69
C VAL A 341 -1.66 -17.79 -6.88
N HIS A 342 -2.22 -18.73 -7.64
CA HIS A 342 -1.69 -19.13 -8.93
C HIS A 342 -2.26 -18.19 -9.99
N ARG A 343 -1.36 -17.39 -10.55
CA ARG A 343 -1.57 -16.53 -11.72
C ARG A 343 -2.34 -17.29 -12.80
N ARG A 344 -3.50 -16.79 -13.21
CA ARG A 344 -3.91 -16.88 -14.62
C ARG A 344 -3.15 -15.80 -15.38
N GLN A 345 -1.90 -16.07 -15.71
CA GLN A 345 -1.29 -15.42 -16.87
C GLN A 345 -2.07 -15.93 -18.08
N LYS A 346 -3.07 -15.18 -18.53
CA LYS A 346 -3.51 -15.27 -19.92
C LYS A 346 -2.35 -14.72 -20.75
N CYS A 347 -1.42 -15.59 -21.13
CA CYS A 347 -0.62 -15.34 -22.32
C CYS A 347 -1.62 -15.20 -23.47
N GLY A 348 -1.55 -14.07 -24.18
CA GLY A 348 -2.24 -13.90 -25.47
C GLY A 348 -1.83 -15.00 -26.45
N PRO A 349 -2.61 -15.19 -27.53
CA PRO A 349 -2.41 -16.31 -28.44
C PRO A 349 -1.01 -16.23 -29.04
N SER A 350 -0.23 -17.28 -28.86
CA SER A 350 0.98 -17.53 -29.65
C SER A 350 0.56 -17.60 -31.12
N VAL A 351 0.97 -16.59 -31.88
CA VAL A 351 0.92 -16.58 -33.34
C VAL A 351 1.65 -17.83 -33.83
N GLY A 352 0.92 -18.71 -34.51
CA GLY A 352 1.48 -19.88 -35.14
C GLY A 352 2.40 -19.45 -36.28
N GLN A 353 3.69 -19.77 -36.15
CA GLN A 353 4.55 -19.95 -37.32
C GLN A 353 4.05 -21.20 -38.05
N SER A 354 3.31 -20.97 -39.13
CA SER A 354 3.04 -21.98 -40.15
C SER A 354 3.99 -21.73 -41.32
N ARG A 355 4.53 -22.84 -41.81
CA ARG A 355 5.39 -22.96 -42.99
C ARG A 355 4.75 -22.26 -44.20
N LEU A 356 5.41 -21.23 -44.71
CA LEU A 356 6.03 -21.10 -46.03
C LEU A 356 6.55 -19.67 -46.19
#